data_AF-A0A7R9WJ90-F1
#
_entry.id   AF-A0A7R9WJ90-F1
#
_cell.length_a   1.000
_cell.length_b   1.000
_cell.length_c   1.000
_cell.angle_alpha   90.00
_cell.angle_beta   90.00
_cell.angle_gamma   90.00
#
_symmetry.space_group_name_H-M   'P 1'
#
loop_
_entity.id
_entity.type
_entity.pdbx_description
1 polymer ?
#
loop_
_entity_poly.entity_id
_entity_poly.type
_entity_poly.pdbx_seq_one_letter_code
_entity_poly.pdbx_strand_id
1 'polypeptide(L)'
;KSLTLGMSKANPEVEGIELKATKKGTNRLLKQSEDAVDEFAAYRLLYAAVQNEWGEVNKELMPPSAISSREKIQLGEGKECDSRVSSYKHAVLVAKALIKCDYHAFFVLYDNAPNMSGYLMDFLVQRVRASAFRRIIAAYRPTLSVEFFRETLFFHDLEETRTFLKKNGAIFVKESGSFGPPFWVDCKASKG
;
A
#
# COMPACT_ATOMS: atom_id res chain seq x y z
N LYS A 1 -54.38 -65.39 -23.79
CA LYS A 1 -53.53 -65.52 -22.59
C LYS A 1 -53.45 -64.12 -21.96
N SER A 2 -54.45 -63.69 -21.20
CA SER A 2 -54.62 -63.83 -19.74
C SER A 2 -53.45 -63.30 -18.91
N LEU A 3 -53.83 -62.47 -17.90
CA LEU A 3 -53.14 -61.99 -16.68
C LEU A 3 -52.39 -60.65 -16.81
N THR A 4 -52.94 -59.48 -16.44
CA THR A 4 -53.31 -58.91 -15.11
C THR A 4 -52.14 -58.44 -14.24
N LEU A 5 -52.03 -57.13 -14.02
CA LEU A 5 -51.74 -56.43 -12.75
C LEU A 5 -51.62 -54.92 -13.08
N GLY A 6 -52.17 -53.94 -12.39
CA GLY A 6 -52.95 -53.83 -11.18
C GLY A 6 -53.10 -52.32 -10.97
N MET A 7 -54.32 -51.88 -10.67
CA MET A 7 -54.71 -50.48 -10.44
C MET A 7 -53.91 -49.87 -9.28
N SER A 8 -53.78 -48.53 -9.23
CA SER A 8 -54.30 -47.70 -8.12
C SER A 8 -53.49 -46.44 -7.79
N LYS A 9 -54.14 -45.28 -8.03
CA LYS A 9 -54.10 -43.99 -7.27
C LYS A 9 -52.84 -43.12 -7.45
N ALA A 10 -52.91 -41.78 -7.56
CA ALA A 10 -53.93 -40.84 -7.12
C ALA A 10 -53.93 -39.53 -7.97
N ASN A 11 -55.13 -39.00 -8.17
CA ASN A 11 -55.48 -37.60 -8.51
C ASN A 11 -55.44 -36.77 -7.19
N PRO A 12 -55.87 -35.49 -7.11
CA PRO A 12 -55.59 -34.26 -7.88
C PRO A 12 -55.09 -33.12 -6.94
N GLU A 13 -54.99 -31.91 -7.50
CA GLU A 13 -55.31 -30.62 -6.86
C GLU A 13 -54.30 -29.91 -5.93
N VAL A 14 -53.83 -28.80 -6.51
CA VAL A 14 -53.41 -27.51 -5.95
C VAL A 14 -54.00 -27.15 -4.58
N GLU A 15 -53.15 -27.11 -3.55
CA GLU A 15 -53.39 -26.30 -2.35
C GLU A 15 -52.24 -25.29 -2.18
N GLY A 16 -52.61 -24.02 -2.06
CA GLY A 16 -51.71 -22.90 -1.90
C GLY A 16 -50.91 -23.01 -0.61
N ILE A 17 -49.58 -22.90 -0.72
CA ILE A 17 -48.72 -22.78 0.44
C ILE A 17 -48.74 -21.32 0.89
N GLU A 18 -49.52 -21.12 1.94
CA GLU A 18 -49.62 -19.97 2.82
C GLU A 18 -48.21 -19.48 3.24
N LEU A 19 -47.83 -18.28 2.77
CA LEU A 19 -46.64 -17.57 3.25
C LEU A 19 -46.86 -17.15 4.71
N LYS A 20 -46.42 -18.01 5.65
CA LYS A 20 -46.36 -17.64 7.06
C LYS A 20 -45.31 -16.55 7.26
N ALA A 21 -45.80 -15.32 7.38
CA ALA A 21 -45.06 -14.15 7.78
C ALA A 21 -44.40 -14.37 9.16
N THR A 22 -43.13 -14.74 9.16
CA THR A 22 -42.28 -14.67 10.35
C THR A 22 -41.71 -13.26 10.45
N LYS A 23 -42.43 -12.42 11.19
CA LYS A 23 -41.92 -11.14 11.71
C LYS A 23 -40.67 -11.39 12.56
N LYS A 24 -39.50 -11.07 12.00
CA LYS A 24 -38.45 -10.33 12.73
C LYS A 24 -37.46 -9.75 11.72
N GLY A 25 -37.90 -8.68 11.06
CA GLY A 25 -36.99 -7.72 10.44
C GLY A 25 -36.19 -7.00 11.54
N THR A 26 -35.27 -7.70 12.18
CA THR A 26 -34.10 -7.03 12.75
C THR A 26 -33.39 -6.43 11.55
N ASN A 27 -33.36 -5.10 11.47
CA ASN A 27 -32.31 -4.39 10.76
C ASN A 27 -30.98 -4.85 11.35
N ARG A 28 -30.46 -6.01 10.91
CA ARG A 28 -29.05 -6.33 11.07
C ARG A 28 -28.36 -5.34 10.16
N LEU A 29 -28.02 -4.19 10.72
CA LEU A 29 -26.95 -3.36 10.19
C LEU A 29 -25.84 -4.35 9.81
N LEU A 30 -25.45 -4.36 8.54
CA LEU A 30 -24.30 -5.15 8.10
C LEU A 30 -23.11 -4.61 8.89
N LYS A 31 -22.84 -5.21 10.04
CA LYS A 31 -21.70 -4.85 10.87
C LYS A 31 -20.50 -5.26 10.04
N GLN A 32 -19.76 -4.27 9.56
CA GLN A 32 -18.51 -4.51 8.85
C GLN A 32 -17.63 -5.40 9.73
N SER A 33 -16.93 -6.35 9.11
CA SER A 33 -15.90 -7.11 9.81
C SER A 33 -14.89 -6.13 10.40
N GLU A 34 -14.33 -6.46 11.56
CA GLU A 34 -13.33 -5.61 12.21
C GLU A 34 -12.13 -5.38 11.28
N ASP A 35 -11.79 -6.37 10.46
CA ASP A 35 -10.76 -6.28 9.41
C ASP A 35 -11.11 -5.24 8.34
N ALA A 36 -12.36 -5.21 7.86
CA ALA A 36 -12.78 -4.22 6.87
C ALA A 36 -12.72 -2.80 7.45
N VAL A 37 -13.12 -2.62 8.71
CA VAL A 37 -13.04 -1.32 9.38
C VAL A 37 -11.59 -0.85 9.49
N ASP A 38 -10.66 -1.74 9.83
CA ASP A 38 -9.22 -1.45 9.90
C ASP A 38 -8.62 -1.10 8.53
N GLU A 39 -9.02 -1.84 7.49
CA GLU A 39 -8.63 -1.57 6.09
C GLU A 39 -9.12 -0.21 5.60
N PHE A 40 -10.40 0.10 5.78
CA PHE A 40 -10.96 1.38 5.34
C PHE A 40 -10.36 2.56 6.11
N ALA A 41 -10.01 2.37 7.39
CA ALA A 41 -9.27 3.37 8.15
C ALA A 41 -7.86 3.60 7.57
N ALA A 42 -7.16 2.52 7.23
CA ALA A 42 -5.84 2.59 6.60
C ALA A 42 -5.86 3.35 5.26
N TYR A 43 -6.85 3.04 4.40
CA TYR A 43 -6.98 3.71 3.10
C TYR A 43 -7.31 5.19 3.25
N ARG A 44 -8.11 5.57 4.24
CA ARG A 44 -8.39 6.98 4.53
C ARG A 44 -7.12 7.75 4.87
N LEU A 45 -6.27 7.18 5.72
CA LEU A 45 -4.99 7.78 6.10
C LEU A 45 -4.06 7.93 4.90
N LEU A 46 -3.88 6.86 4.12
CA LEU A 46 -3.03 6.87 2.93
C LEU A 46 -3.56 7.83 1.86
N TYR A 47 -4.88 7.90 1.69
CA TYR A 47 -5.51 8.83 0.75
C TYR A 47 -5.29 10.29 1.18
N ALA A 48 -5.45 10.60 2.47
CA ALA A 48 -5.14 11.91 3.02
C ALA A 48 -3.66 12.30 2.79
N ALA A 49 -2.74 11.34 2.95
CA ALA A 49 -1.32 11.54 2.63
C ALA A 49 -1.09 11.83 1.13
N VAL A 50 -1.79 11.10 0.24
CA VAL A 50 -1.74 11.34 -1.22
C VAL A 50 -2.23 12.73 -1.58
N GLN A 51 -3.30 13.22 -0.95
CA GLN A 51 -3.87 14.55 -1.21
C GLN A 51 -3.08 15.70 -0.57
N ASN A 52 -1.98 15.38 0.14
CA ASN A 52 -1.13 16.36 0.82
C ASN A 52 -1.86 17.14 1.94
N GLU A 53 -2.97 16.59 2.44
CA GLU A 53 -3.74 17.12 3.56
C GLU A 53 -3.10 16.64 4.87
N TRP A 54 -1.86 17.09 5.13
CA TRP A 54 -1.09 16.72 6.32
C TRP A 54 -1.81 17.05 7.65
N GLY A 55 -2.78 17.96 7.62
CA GLY A 55 -3.64 18.25 8.76
C GLY A 55 -4.48 17.04 9.20
N GLU A 56 -5.04 16.28 8.26
CA GLU A 56 -5.80 15.06 8.57
C GLU A 56 -4.87 13.90 8.95
N VAL A 57 -3.73 13.76 8.26
CA VAL A 57 -2.70 12.78 8.62
C VAL A 57 -2.20 13.00 10.05
N ASN A 58 -1.92 14.25 10.43
CA ASN A 58 -1.46 14.56 11.79
C ASN A 58 -2.55 14.35 12.84
N LYS A 59 -3.83 14.61 12.53
CA LYS A 59 -4.95 14.30 13.43
C LYS A 59 -5.07 12.80 13.68
N GLU A 60 -4.96 11.98 12.64
CA GLU A 60 -4.99 10.52 12.78
C GLU A 60 -3.72 9.95 13.43
N LEU A 61 -2.59 10.65 13.31
CA LEU A 61 -1.33 10.31 14.00
C LEU A 61 -1.30 10.78 15.47
N MET A 62 -2.15 11.74 15.87
CA MET A 62 -2.23 12.34 17.21
C MET A 62 -3.45 11.93 18.07
N PRO A 63 -3.84 10.65 18.16
CA PRO A 63 -4.47 10.16 19.38
C PRO A 63 -3.40 9.51 20.28
N PRO A 64 -2.80 10.27 21.23
CA PRO A 64 -1.84 9.73 22.20
C PRO A 64 -2.40 8.58 23.07
N SER A 65 -3.72 8.39 23.09
CA SER A 65 -4.41 7.31 23.84
C SER A 65 -4.62 6.01 23.07
N ALA A 66 -4.57 6.00 21.73
CA ALA A 66 -4.79 4.79 20.92
C ALA A 66 -3.48 4.08 20.53
N ILE A 67 -2.37 4.83 20.50
CA ILE A 67 -1.05 4.32 20.11
C ILE A 67 -0.41 3.53 21.27
N SER A 68 -0.58 4.01 22.51
CA SER A 68 0.08 3.42 23.69
C SER A 68 -0.37 1.98 24.00
N SER A 69 -1.61 1.61 23.69
CA SER A 69 -2.14 0.27 23.99
C SER A 69 -1.77 -0.80 22.94
N ARG A 70 -1.20 -0.43 21.79
CA ARG A 70 -0.96 -1.34 20.65
C ARG A 70 0.50 -1.40 20.17
N GLU A 71 1.41 -0.68 20.83
CA GLU A 71 2.84 -0.50 20.45
C GLU A 71 3.80 -1.57 21.00
N LYS A 72 3.32 -2.63 21.65
CA LYS A 72 4.14 -3.85 21.78
C LYS A 72 4.10 -4.65 20.48
N ILE A 73 4.78 -4.17 19.45
CA ILE A 73 5.29 -5.05 18.39
C ILE A 73 6.81 -5.00 18.50
N GLN A 74 7.29 -5.93 19.31
CA GLN A 74 8.67 -6.38 19.35
C GLN A 74 9.02 -6.90 17.94
N LEU A 75 10.03 -6.32 17.30
CA LEU A 75 10.87 -7.04 16.35
C LEU A 75 11.58 -8.12 17.19
N GLY A 76 10.92 -9.27 17.36
CA GLY A 76 11.35 -10.33 18.26
C GLY A 76 10.58 -11.59 17.96
N GLU A 77 11.33 -12.60 17.54
CA GLU A 77 10.89 -13.92 17.11
C GLU A 77 9.95 -14.58 18.13
N GLY A 78 8.93 -15.28 17.62
CA GLY A 78 8.16 -16.24 18.38
C GLY A 78 6.85 -15.72 18.98
N LYS A 79 5.78 -15.79 18.19
CA LYS A 79 4.47 -16.37 18.59
C LYS A 79 3.52 -16.37 17.40
N GLU A 80 3.20 -17.58 16.94
CA GLU A 80 2.21 -17.86 15.91
C GLU A 80 0.81 -17.49 16.42
N CYS A 81 0.24 -16.42 15.88
CA CYS A 81 -1.20 -16.17 15.88
C CYS A 81 -1.56 -15.37 14.63
N ASP A 82 -1.76 -16.05 13.50
CA ASP A 82 -2.42 -15.49 12.28
C ASP A 82 -2.09 -14.00 12.00
N SER A 83 -0.79 -13.64 12.08
CA SER A 83 -0.37 -12.29 12.45
C SER A 83 -0.24 -11.36 11.25
N ARG A 84 -1.36 -11.08 10.58
CA ARG A 84 -1.39 -9.95 9.64
C ARG A 84 -1.16 -8.67 10.43
N VAL A 85 -0.14 -7.89 10.04
CA VAL A 85 0.01 -6.52 10.54
C VAL A 85 -1.27 -5.79 10.18
N SER A 86 -1.97 -5.23 11.17
CA SER A 86 -3.17 -4.43 10.95
C SER A 86 -2.89 -3.38 9.86
N SER A 87 -3.76 -3.33 8.85
CA SER A 87 -3.66 -2.42 7.71
C SER A 87 -3.49 -0.98 8.19
N TYR A 88 -4.18 -0.61 9.27
CA TYR A 88 -4.06 0.72 9.86
C TYR A 88 -2.67 0.98 10.45
N LYS A 89 -2.09 0.00 11.17
CA LYS A 89 -0.71 0.12 11.70
C LYS A 89 0.30 0.32 10.56
N HIS A 90 0.13 -0.41 9.47
CA HIS A 90 0.96 -0.25 8.29
C HIS A 90 0.88 1.18 7.72
N ALA A 91 -0.34 1.69 7.53
CA ALA A 91 -0.55 3.07 7.04
C ALA A 91 0.06 4.14 7.97
N VAL A 92 0.01 3.94 9.29
CA VAL A 92 0.67 4.82 10.26
C VAL A 92 2.19 4.78 10.12
N LEU A 93 2.80 3.60 9.93
CA LEU A 93 4.23 3.48 9.71
C LEU A 93 4.67 4.18 8.42
N VAL A 94 3.88 4.04 7.35
CA VAL A 94 4.09 4.78 6.10
C VAL A 94 4.06 6.28 6.34
N ALA A 95 3.02 6.78 7.02
CA ALA A 95 2.89 8.20 7.33
C ALA A 95 4.09 8.72 8.14
N LYS A 96 4.54 7.96 9.15
CA LYS A 96 5.74 8.27 9.93
C LYS A 96 7.00 8.31 9.07
N ALA A 97 7.18 7.35 8.16
CA ALA A 97 8.32 7.31 7.24
C ALA A 97 8.33 8.53 6.31
N LEU A 98 7.16 8.94 5.79
CA LEU A 98 7.02 10.13 4.96
C LEU A 98 7.36 11.41 5.73
N ILE A 99 6.85 11.58 6.96
CA ILE A 99 7.14 12.74 7.81
C ILE A 99 8.64 12.84 8.12
N LYS A 100 9.28 11.70 8.45
CA LYS A 100 10.73 11.63 8.68
C LYS A 100 11.56 11.73 7.39
N CYS A 101 10.91 11.62 6.24
CA CYS A 101 11.54 11.48 4.93
C CYS A 101 12.59 10.34 4.91
N ASP A 102 12.25 9.22 5.54
CA ASP A 102 13.02 7.97 5.52
C ASP A 102 12.58 7.13 4.32
N TYR A 103 13.37 7.19 3.25
CA TYR A 103 13.07 6.54 1.98
C TYR A 103 13.25 5.03 2.05
N HIS A 104 14.24 4.54 2.78
CA HIS A 104 14.49 3.11 2.90
C HIS A 104 13.34 2.43 3.63
N ALA A 105 12.90 2.98 4.77
CA ALA A 105 11.76 2.45 5.49
C ALA A 105 10.47 2.50 4.65
N PHE A 106 10.27 3.57 3.88
CA PHE A 106 9.11 3.70 2.98
C PHE A 106 9.08 2.60 1.92
N PHE A 107 10.19 2.31 1.24
CA PHE A 107 10.23 1.28 0.20
C PHE A 107 10.12 -0.15 0.76
N VAL A 108 10.66 -0.41 1.95
CA VAL A 108 10.43 -1.69 2.64
C VAL A 108 8.94 -1.88 2.99
N LEU A 109 8.28 -0.81 3.43
CA LEU A 109 6.83 -0.85 3.67
C LEU A 109 6.06 -1.03 2.35
N TYR A 110 6.48 -0.38 1.27
CA TYR A 110 5.85 -0.55 -0.04
C TYR A 110 5.89 -2.01 -0.53
N ASP A 111 7.01 -2.70 -0.39
CA ASP A 111 7.15 -4.12 -0.78
C ASP A 111 6.29 -5.05 0.09
N ASN A 112 6.06 -4.67 1.35
CA ASN A 112 5.24 -5.41 2.32
C ASN A 112 3.81 -4.86 2.47
N ALA A 113 3.29 -4.19 1.43
CA ALA A 113 1.99 -3.53 1.50
C ALA A 113 0.84 -4.55 1.66
N PRO A 114 0.00 -4.44 2.71
CA PRO A 114 -1.14 -5.34 2.90
C PRO A 114 -2.31 -4.98 1.97
N ASN A 115 -3.00 -6.00 1.47
CA ASN A 115 -4.23 -5.87 0.67
C ASN A 115 -4.05 -4.92 -0.54
N MET A 116 -4.94 -3.95 -0.72
CA MET A 116 -4.96 -3.02 -1.85
C MET A 116 -4.24 -1.70 -1.54
N SER A 117 -3.51 -1.61 -0.42
CA SER A 117 -2.80 -0.38 -0.03
C SER A 117 -1.67 -0.01 -1.00
N GLY A 118 -1.12 -0.99 -1.72
CA GLY A 118 -0.11 -0.79 -2.77
C GLY A 118 -0.55 0.23 -3.83
N TYR A 119 -1.82 0.18 -4.26
CA TYR A 119 -2.34 1.13 -5.25
C TYR A 119 -2.33 2.58 -4.77
N LEU A 120 -2.62 2.82 -3.49
CA LEU A 120 -2.52 4.17 -2.91
C LEU A 120 -1.05 4.60 -2.78
N MET A 121 -0.18 3.65 -2.43
CA MET A 121 1.24 3.88 -2.27
C MET A 121 1.95 4.19 -3.60
N ASP A 122 1.49 3.64 -4.73
CA ASP A 122 2.04 3.93 -6.06
C ASP A 122 2.03 5.43 -6.40
N PHE A 123 0.97 6.14 -5.98
CA PHE A 123 0.88 7.60 -6.13
C PHE A 123 1.91 8.35 -5.27
N LEU A 124 2.24 7.79 -4.10
CA LEU A 124 3.25 8.34 -3.21
C LEU A 124 4.67 8.05 -3.71
N VAL A 125 4.93 6.86 -4.26
CA VAL A 125 6.25 6.44 -4.76
C VAL A 125 6.83 7.48 -5.72
N GLN A 126 6.04 7.98 -6.67
CA GLN A 126 6.51 9.00 -7.62
C GLN A 126 6.92 10.30 -6.91
N ARG A 127 6.11 10.77 -5.95
CA ARG A 127 6.37 11.97 -5.15
C ARG A 127 7.59 11.80 -4.26
N VAL A 128 7.71 10.64 -3.61
CA VAL A 128 8.81 10.28 -2.72
C VAL A 128 10.11 10.20 -3.50
N ARG A 129 10.13 9.53 -4.67
CA ARG A 129 11.30 9.45 -5.55
C ARG A 129 11.79 10.83 -6.00
N ALA A 130 10.88 11.73 -6.40
CA ALA A 130 11.24 13.09 -6.79
C ALA A 130 11.82 13.91 -5.62
N SER A 131 11.21 13.80 -4.42
CA SER A 131 11.71 14.45 -3.20
C SER A 131 13.09 13.91 -2.78
N ALA A 132 13.26 12.58 -2.83
CA ALA A 132 14.51 11.92 -2.53
C ALA A 132 15.63 12.36 -3.49
N PHE A 133 15.36 12.38 -4.80
CA PHE A 133 16.31 12.86 -5.79
C PHE A 133 16.85 14.26 -5.47
N ARG A 134 15.95 15.23 -5.20
CA ARG A 134 16.32 16.60 -4.84
C ARG A 134 17.22 16.68 -3.61
N ARG A 135 16.92 15.89 -2.58
CA ARG A 135 17.72 15.87 -1.34
C ARG A 135 19.07 15.21 -1.54
N ILE A 136 19.13 14.12 -2.32
CA ILE A 136 20.38 13.40 -2.61
C ILE A 136 21.36 14.32 -3.36
N ILE A 137 20.92 14.98 -4.43
CA ILE A 137 21.79 15.90 -5.20
C ILE A 137 22.24 17.12 -4.38
N ALA A 138 21.44 17.52 -3.39
CA ALA A 138 21.79 18.61 -2.49
C ALA A 138 22.83 18.18 -1.42
N ALA A 139 22.73 16.95 -0.91
CA ALA A 139 23.56 16.45 0.19
C ALA A 139 24.93 15.91 -0.27
N TYR A 140 25.00 15.22 -1.41
CA TYR A 140 26.17 14.40 -1.80
C TYR A 140 26.96 14.99 -3.00
N ARG A 141 27.35 16.27 -2.91
CA ARG A 141 28.18 16.93 -3.95
C ARG A 141 29.65 16.51 -3.83
N PRO A 142 30.42 16.38 -4.94
CA PRO A 142 30.10 16.85 -6.30
C PRO A 142 29.48 15.80 -7.23
N THR A 143 29.78 14.50 -7.06
CA THR A 143 29.35 13.44 -7.98
C THR A 143 28.83 12.22 -7.22
N LEU A 144 27.85 11.53 -7.82
CA LEU A 144 27.29 10.28 -7.32
C LEU A 144 27.13 9.27 -8.45
N SER A 145 27.22 7.98 -8.12
CA SER A 145 27.00 6.91 -9.10
C SER A 145 25.51 6.67 -9.35
N VAL A 146 25.16 6.24 -10.57
CA VAL A 146 23.79 5.83 -10.93
C VAL A 146 23.35 4.62 -10.09
N GLU A 147 24.27 3.75 -9.70
CA GLU A 147 24.02 2.60 -8.83
C GLU A 147 23.43 3.02 -7.48
N PHE A 148 23.99 4.07 -6.88
CA PHE A 148 23.52 4.62 -5.60
C PHE A 148 22.08 5.14 -5.71
N PHE A 149 21.75 5.81 -6.83
CA PHE A 149 20.38 6.24 -7.09
C PHE A 149 19.43 5.07 -7.27
N ARG A 150 19.86 4.00 -7.96
CA ARG A 150 19.04 2.79 -8.14
C ARG A 150 18.67 2.18 -6.79
N GLU A 151 19.66 1.98 -5.92
CA GLU A 151 19.47 1.39 -4.59
C GLU A 151 18.62 2.28 -3.69
N THR A 152 18.88 3.58 -3.68
CA THR A 152 18.18 4.53 -2.79
C THR A 152 16.75 4.82 -3.24
N LEU A 153 16.49 4.87 -4.55
CA LEU A 153 15.17 5.16 -5.13
C LEU A 153 14.35 3.88 -5.42
N PHE A 154 14.92 2.72 -5.10
CA PHE A 154 14.31 1.40 -5.26
C PHE A 154 13.86 1.16 -6.71
N PHE A 155 14.80 1.25 -7.64
CA PHE A 155 14.62 0.86 -9.04
C PHE A 155 15.16 -0.55 -9.29
N HIS A 156 14.51 -1.30 -10.17
CA HIS A 156 14.98 -2.64 -10.55
C HIS A 156 16.09 -2.59 -11.59
N ASP A 157 16.05 -1.59 -12.48
CA ASP A 157 16.98 -1.48 -13.59
C ASP A 157 17.73 -0.13 -13.62
N LEU A 158 18.95 -0.17 -14.14
CA LEU A 158 19.80 1.01 -14.28
C LEU A 158 19.33 1.93 -15.42
N GLU A 159 18.75 1.40 -16.48
CA GLU A 159 18.28 2.23 -17.59
C GLU A 159 17.00 2.99 -17.22
N GLU A 160 16.11 2.36 -16.46
CA GLU A 160 14.97 3.04 -15.83
C GLU A 160 15.44 4.18 -14.92
N THR A 161 16.44 3.89 -14.08
CA THR A 161 17.05 4.89 -13.18
C THR A 161 17.62 6.06 -13.99
N ARG A 162 18.38 5.81 -15.06
CA ARG A 162 18.91 6.87 -15.92
C ARG A 162 17.82 7.70 -16.58
N THR A 163 16.77 7.06 -17.05
CA THR A 163 15.62 7.74 -17.67
C THR A 163 14.93 8.66 -16.67
N PHE A 164 14.69 8.17 -15.46
CA PHE A 164 14.14 8.97 -14.36
C PHE A 164 15.05 10.15 -14.01
N LEU A 165 16.36 9.92 -13.84
CA LEU A 165 17.32 10.97 -13.51
C LEU A 165 17.38 12.06 -14.60
N LYS A 166 17.44 11.66 -15.88
CA LYS A 166 17.40 12.60 -17.02
C LYS A 166 16.12 13.44 -17.01
N LYS A 167 14.97 12.80 -16.82
CA LYS A 167 13.66 13.49 -16.77
C LYS A 167 13.59 14.50 -15.62
N ASN A 168 14.25 14.22 -14.50
CA ASN A 168 14.27 15.10 -13.33
C ASN A 168 15.42 16.13 -13.36
N GLY A 169 16.17 16.26 -14.46
CA GLY A 169 17.19 17.31 -14.61
C GLY A 169 18.60 16.95 -14.16
N ALA A 170 18.91 15.65 -14.04
CA ALA A 170 20.25 15.18 -13.74
C ALA A 170 21.22 15.38 -14.92
N ILE A 171 22.43 15.84 -14.63
CA ILE A 171 23.52 15.99 -15.60
C ILE A 171 24.54 14.88 -15.36
N PHE A 172 24.88 14.16 -16.42
CA PHE A 172 25.83 13.05 -16.37
C PHE A 172 27.23 13.49 -16.76
N VAL A 173 28.24 12.99 -16.04
CA VAL A 173 29.64 13.20 -16.39
C VAL A 173 29.99 12.25 -17.54
N LYS A 174 30.52 12.80 -18.65
CA LYS A 174 31.04 12.01 -19.76
C LYS A 174 32.53 11.75 -19.52
N GLU A 175 32.90 10.51 -19.26
CA GLU A 175 34.30 10.09 -19.34
C GLU A 175 34.69 9.94 -20.81
N SER A 176 35.65 10.74 -21.27
CA SER A 176 36.23 10.67 -22.61
C SER A 176 36.94 9.33 -22.79
N GLY A 177 36.24 8.35 -23.36
CA GLY A 177 36.75 7.01 -23.67
C GLY A 177 35.79 5.86 -23.31
N SER A 178 34.71 6.13 -22.59
CA SER A 178 33.71 5.10 -22.30
C SER A 178 32.73 4.93 -23.46
N PHE A 179 32.66 3.71 -24.01
CA PHE A 179 31.59 3.28 -24.93
C PHE A 179 30.33 2.82 -24.19
N GLY A 180 30.34 2.87 -22.84
CA GLY A 180 29.23 2.47 -21.99
C GLY A 180 28.30 3.62 -21.61
N PRO A 181 27.09 3.31 -21.12
CA PRO A 181 26.18 4.31 -20.61
C PRO A 181 26.78 5.03 -19.39
N PRO A 182 26.45 6.33 -19.17
CA PRO A 182 27.10 7.12 -18.14
C PRO A 182 26.81 6.56 -16.74
N PHE A 183 27.87 6.47 -15.93
CA PHE A 183 27.83 5.92 -14.58
C PHE A 183 27.77 6.99 -13.49
N TRP A 184 28.24 8.21 -13.78
CA TRP A 184 28.34 9.30 -12.80
C TRP A 184 27.37 10.43 -13.11
N VAL A 185 26.71 10.93 -12.08
CA VAL A 185 25.84 12.11 -12.08
C VAL A 185 26.56 13.24 -11.36
N ASP A 186 26.64 14.41 -12.00
CA ASP A 186 27.14 15.64 -11.40
C ASP A 186 26.03 16.28 -10.56
N CYS A 187 26.10 16.12 -9.24
CA CYS A 187 25.11 16.65 -8.30
C CYS A 187 25.18 18.18 -8.14
N LYS A 188 26.29 18.80 -8.54
CA LYS A 188 26.44 20.27 -8.50
C LYS A 188 25.76 20.92 -9.71
N ALA A 189 25.92 20.32 -10.88
CA ALA A 189 25.35 20.83 -12.13
C ALA A 189 23.87 20.41 -12.32
N SER A 190 23.46 19.28 -11.73
CA SER A 190 22.07 18.81 -11.74
C SER A 190 21.12 19.78 -11.03
N LYS A 191 19.96 20.02 -11.62
CA LYS A 191 18.87 20.79 -10.99
C LYS A 191 17.81 19.83 -10.46
N GLY A 192 17.24 20.14 -9.30
CA GLY A 192 16.16 19.38 -8.66
C GLY A 192 14.85 20.13 -8.67
#